data_AF-A0A526YPM2-F1
#
_entry.id   AF-A0A526YPM2-F1
#
_cell.length_a   1.000
_cell.length_b   1.000
_cell.length_c   1.000
_cell.angle_alpha   90.00
_cell.angle_beta   90.00
_cell.angle_gamma   90.00
#
_symmetry.space_group_name_H-M   'P 1'
#
loop_
_entity.id
_entity.type
_entity.pdbx_description
1 polymer ?
#
loop_
_entity_poly.entity_id
_entity_poly.type
_entity_poly.pdbx_seq_one_letter_code
_entity_poly.pdbx_strand_id
1 'polypeptide(L)'
;MRTTWLKLVLAAASVLFTGSALAGETRARQILDRFEHANQWRDHVMVAAHRAGSLQARKTLFAENSIAALEASIALGAEIVEVDVRRSKDGEFVVMHDSWL
;
A
#
# COMPACT_ATOMS: atom_id res chain seq x y z
N MET A 1 15.08 31.28 -45.96
CA MET A 1 14.94 31.82 -44.59
C MET A 1 13.70 31.33 -43.85
N ARG A 2 12.51 31.19 -44.47
CA ARG A 2 11.30 30.70 -43.77
C ARG A 2 11.30 29.22 -43.36
N THR A 3 12.05 28.36 -44.07
CA THR A 3 12.07 26.91 -43.85
C THR A 3 13.04 26.46 -42.76
N THR A 4 14.05 27.26 -42.43
CA THR A 4 15.00 26.98 -41.33
C THR A 4 14.38 27.25 -39.96
N TRP A 5 13.52 28.25 -39.85
CA TRP A 5 12.76 28.54 -38.63
C TRP A 5 11.74 27.45 -38.29
N LEU A 6 11.07 26.89 -39.32
CA LEU A 6 10.13 25.79 -39.12
C LEU A 6 10.82 24.51 -38.61
N LYS A 7 12.03 24.22 -39.11
CA LYS A 7 12.85 23.08 -38.65
C LYS A 7 13.39 23.29 -37.23
N LEU A 8 13.75 24.52 -36.87
CA LEU A 8 14.16 24.88 -35.50
C LEU A 8 13.00 24.78 -34.49
N VAL A 9 11.79 25.19 -34.88
CA VAL A 9 10.60 25.04 -34.02
C VAL A 9 10.21 23.58 -33.84
N LEU A 10 10.28 22.74 -34.90
CA LEU A 10 10.05 21.30 -34.77
C LEU A 10 11.11 20.61 -33.89
N ALA A 11 12.39 20.99 -34.02
CA ALA A 11 13.47 20.44 -33.21
C ALA A 11 13.38 20.88 -31.74
N ALA A 12 12.94 22.11 -31.46
CA ALA A 12 12.68 22.58 -30.11
C ALA A 12 11.47 21.89 -29.46
N ALA A 13 10.42 21.59 -30.24
CA ALA A 13 9.26 20.86 -29.76
C ALA A 13 9.57 19.38 -29.41
N SER A 14 10.51 18.75 -30.12
CA SER A 14 10.93 17.37 -29.83
C SER A 14 11.81 17.23 -28.58
N VAL A 15 12.43 18.31 -28.10
CA VAL A 15 13.23 18.29 -26.85
C VAL A 15 12.34 18.43 -25.61
N LEU A 16 11.14 19.01 -25.73
CA LEU A 16 10.20 19.19 -24.62
C LEU A 16 9.35 17.94 -24.31
N PHE A 17 9.50 16.87 -25.10
CA PHE A 17 8.82 15.59 -24.87
C PHE A 17 9.78 14.53 -24.28
N THR A 18 10.80 14.95 -23.53
CA THR A 18 11.43 14.07 -22.55
C THR A 18 10.42 13.85 -21.44
N GLY A 19 9.59 12.82 -21.63
CA GLY A 19 8.48 12.48 -20.76
C GLY A 19 8.91 12.52 -19.30
N SER A 20 8.31 13.43 -18.55
CA SER A 20 8.16 13.25 -17.13
C SER A 20 7.53 11.87 -16.97
N ALA A 21 8.28 10.90 -16.42
CA ALA A 21 7.66 9.70 -15.90
C ALA A 21 6.67 10.20 -14.84
N LEU A 22 5.40 10.36 -15.21
CA LEU A 22 4.32 10.55 -14.27
C LEU A 22 4.37 9.30 -13.40
N ALA A 23 5.02 9.40 -12.25
CA ALA A 23 5.02 8.35 -11.27
C ALA A 23 3.56 8.19 -10.87
N GLY A 24 2.88 7.21 -11.49
CA GLY A 24 1.50 6.89 -11.18
C GLY A 24 1.37 6.72 -9.68
N GLU A 25 0.24 7.16 -9.15
CA GLU A 25 -0.03 7.00 -7.73
C GLU A 25 0.09 5.52 -7.36
N THR A 26 0.97 5.19 -6.43
CA THR A 26 1.13 3.79 -6.02
C THR A 26 -0.09 3.40 -5.21
N ARG A 27 -0.50 2.12 -5.25
CA ARG A 27 -1.59 1.61 -4.40
C ARG A 27 -1.38 1.98 -2.92
N ALA A 28 -0.13 1.95 -2.46
CA ALA A 28 0.22 2.37 -1.10
C ALA A 28 -0.06 3.85 -0.82
N ARG A 29 0.22 4.76 -1.78
CA ARG A 29 -0.12 6.19 -1.64
C ARG A 29 -1.63 6.41 -1.59
N GLN A 30 -2.39 5.70 -2.42
CA GLN A 30 -3.86 5.79 -2.40
C GLN A 30 -4.45 5.31 -1.08
N ILE A 31 -3.93 4.21 -0.53
CA ILE A 31 -4.33 3.72 0.79
C ILE A 31 -4.03 4.76 1.87
N LEU A 32 -2.84 5.37 1.83
CA LEU A 32 -2.44 6.40 2.78
C LEU A 32 -3.31 7.65 2.66
N ASP A 33 -3.58 8.11 1.44
CA ASP A 33 -4.45 9.26 1.19
C ASP A 33 -5.87 9.02 1.72
N ARG A 34 -6.45 7.83 1.46
CA ARG A 34 -7.75 7.44 2.02
C ARG A 34 -7.75 7.42 3.54
N PHE A 35 -6.67 6.93 4.15
CA PHE A 35 -6.52 6.86 5.60
C PHE A 35 -6.44 8.25 6.23
N GLU A 36 -5.62 9.15 5.68
CA GLU A 36 -5.39 10.50 6.19
C GLU A 36 -6.57 11.45 5.90
N HIS A 37 -7.30 11.22 4.81
CA HIS A 37 -8.38 12.09 4.33
C HIS A 37 -9.75 11.39 4.33
N ALA A 38 -10.04 10.54 5.32
CA ALA A 38 -11.26 9.72 5.36
C ALA A 38 -12.60 10.48 5.15
N ASN A 39 -12.66 11.78 5.47
CA ASN A 39 -13.85 12.60 5.21
C ASN A 39 -14.11 12.87 3.73
N GLN A 40 -13.08 12.84 2.89
CA GLN A 40 -13.17 13.03 1.44
C GLN A 40 -13.50 11.72 0.71
N TRP A 41 -13.32 10.58 1.39
CA TRP A 41 -13.46 9.23 0.86
C TRP A 41 -14.61 8.45 1.52
N ARG A 42 -15.73 9.14 1.82
CA ARG A 42 -16.86 8.56 2.58
C ARG A 42 -17.57 7.40 1.88
N ASP A 43 -17.41 7.28 0.57
CA ASP A 43 -17.95 6.23 -0.28
C ASP A 43 -17.04 5.01 -0.38
N HIS A 44 -15.82 5.07 0.16
CA HIS A 44 -14.88 3.96 0.20
C HIS A 44 -14.79 3.35 1.60
N VAL A 45 -14.94 2.03 1.69
CA VAL A 45 -14.74 1.28 2.93
C VAL A 45 -13.36 0.63 2.92
N MET A 46 -12.48 1.08 3.81
CA MET A 46 -11.19 0.44 4.00
C MET A 46 -11.32 -0.88 4.76
N VAL A 47 -10.61 -1.91 4.30
CA VAL A 47 -10.63 -3.24 4.94
C VAL A 47 -9.37 -3.44 5.78
N ALA A 48 -9.58 -3.69 7.08
CA ALA A 48 -8.53 -4.09 8.02
C ALA A 48 -8.56 -5.60 8.27
N ALA A 49 -7.45 -6.28 7.96
CA ALA A 49 -7.27 -7.71 8.25
C ALA A 49 -6.83 -7.87 9.72
N HIS A 50 -7.77 -8.31 10.57
CA HIS A 50 -7.53 -8.61 11.99
C HIS A 50 -6.49 -9.72 12.18
N ARG A 51 -5.47 -9.45 13.01
CA ARG A 51 -4.30 -10.30 13.29
C ARG A 51 -3.65 -10.88 12.05
N ALA A 52 -3.38 -10.00 11.08
CA ALA A 52 -2.85 -10.35 9.76
C ALA A 52 -3.77 -11.20 8.86
N GLY A 53 -5.03 -11.46 9.23
CA GLY A 53 -6.00 -12.16 8.39
C GLY A 53 -5.82 -13.68 8.36
N SER A 54 -5.87 -14.32 9.52
CA SER A 54 -5.68 -15.77 9.68
C SER A 54 -6.82 -16.65 9.14
N LEU A 55 -8.00 -16.09 8.87
CA LEU A 55 -9.22 -16.82 8.53
C LEU A 55 -9.61 -16.65 7.06
N GLN A 56 -9.99 -17.76 6.43
CA GLN A 56 -10.70 -17.76 5.15
C GLN A 56 -11.88 -18.73 5.21
N ALA A 57 -13.07 -18.29 4.78
CA ALA A 57 -14.29 -19.09 4.82
C ALA A 57 -14.56 -19.74 6.19
N ARG A 58 -14.29 -19.00 7.28
CA ARG A 58 -14.42 -19.44 8.69
C ARG A 58 -13.49 -20.60 9.10
N LYS A 59 -12.44 -20.86 8.32
CA LYS A 59 -11.38 -21.81 8.66
C LYS A 59 -10.07 -21.07 8.84
N THR A 60 -9.29 -21.48 9.83
CA THR A 60 -7.91 -21.02 10.00
C THR A 60 -7.10 -21.52 8.83
N LEU A 61 -6.56 -20.59 8.04
CA LEU A 61 -5.70 -20.87 6.91
C LEU A 61 -4.22 -20.65 7.29
N PHE A 62 -3.97 -19.61 8.08
CA PHE A 62 -2.63 -19.25 8.57
C PHE A 62 -2.67 -19.05 10.08
N ALA A 63 -1.52 -19.16 10.74
CA ALA A 63 -1.40 -18.69 12.11
C ALA A 63 -1.66 -17.17 12.14
N GLU A 64 -2.42 -16.71 13.13
CA GLU A 64 -2.59 -15.28 13.38
C GLU A 64 -1.25 -14.59 13.66
N ASN A 65 -1.17 -13.29 13.33
CA ASN A 65 0.05 -12.48 13.51
C ASN A 65 1.31 -13.03 12.79
N SER A 66 1.15 -13.95 11.83
CA SER A 66 2.25 -14.54 11.07
C SER A 66 2.56 -13.78 9.78
N ILE A 67 3.79 -13.89 9.30
CA ILE A 67 4.22 -13.34 8.01
C ILE A 67 3.38 -13.94 6.86
N ALA A 68 3.07 -15.24 6.92
CA ALA A 68 2.26 -15.89 5.90
C ALA A 68 0.84 -15.31 5.82
N ALA A 69 0.22 -15.03 6.97
CA ALA A 69 -1.08 -14.37 7.01
C ALA A 69 -1.00 -12.94 6.44
N LEU A 70 0.03 -12.17 6.83
CA LEU A 70 0.29 -10.82 6.33
C LEU A 70 0.41 -10.79 4.81
N GLU A 71 1.26 -11.64 4.24
CA GLU A 71 1.47 -11.75 2.79
C GLU A 71 0.17 -12.10 2.06
N ALA A 72 -0.60 -13.06 2.60
CA ALA A 72 -1.88 -13.44 2.02
C ALA A 72 -2.90 -12.29 2.08
N SER A 73 -2.97 -11.55 3.18
CA SER A 73 -3.85 -10.37 3.32
C SER A 73 -3.48 -9.27 2.34
N ILE A 74 -2.19 -9.01 2.12
CA ILE A 74 -1.72 -8.06 1.11
C ILE A 74 -2.15 -8.52 -0.28
N ALA A 75 -1.96 -9.81 -0.61
CA ALA A 75 -2.35 -10.39 -1.89
C ALA A 75 -3.86 -10.35 -2.15
N LEU A 76 -4.68 -10.50 -1.10
CA LEU A 76 -6.13 -10.37 -1.16
C LEU A 76 -6.61 -8.91 -1.30
N GLY A 77 -5.72 -7.94 -1.15
CA GLY A 77 -6.04 -6.53 -1.30
C GLY A 77 -6.55 -5.87 -0.03
N ALA A 78 -6.27 -6.44 1.16
CA ALA A 78 -6.42 -5.69 2.40
C ALA A 78 -5.64 -4.36 2.33
N GLU A 79 -6.20 -3.33 2.93
CA GLU A 79 -5.61 -1.98 2.92
C GLU A 79 -4.93 -1.67 4.25
N ILE A 80 -5.42 -2.28 5.33
CA ILE A 80 -4.84 -2.22 6.66
C ILE A 80 -4.63 -3.65 7.13
N VAL A 81 -3.50 -3.89 7.79
CA VAL A 81 -3.24 -5.13 8.52
C VAL A 81 -3.06 -4.78 9.98
N GLU A 82 -3.93 -5.32 10.81
CA GLU A 82 -3.87 -5.17 12.25
C GLU A 82 -3.02 -6.30 12.83
N VAL A 83 -2.17 -5.96 13.81
CA VAL A 83 -1.27 -6.90 14.49
C VAL A 83 -1.17 -6.55 15.97
N ASP A 84 -1.01 -7.58 16.79
CA ASP A 84 -0.88 -7.43 18.24
C ASP A 84 0.60 -7.36 18.66
N VAL A 85 1.00 -6.29 19.35
CA VAL A 85 2.38 -6.12 19.82
C VAL A 85 2.47 -6.25 21.34
N ARG A 86 3.45 -7.01 21.82
CA ARG A 86 3.79 -7.15 23.25
C ARG A 86 5.28 -6.96 23.48
N ARG A 87 5.66 -6.75 24.74
CA ARG A 87 7.07 -6.68 25.16
C ARG A 87 7.52 -7.99 25.78
N SER A 88 8.63 -8.54 25.33
CA SER A 88 9.28 -9.74 25.88
C SER A 88 10.01 -9.45 27.19
N LYS A 89 10.54 -10.51 27.84
CA LYS A 89 11.27 -10.41 29.12
C LYS A 89 12.57 -9.60 29.02
N ASP A 90 13.28 -9.72 27.90
CA ASP A 90 14.49 -8.95 27.58
C ASP A 90 14.19 -7.55 27.03
N GLY A 91 12.91 -7.21 26.85
CA GLY A 91 12.46 -5.86 26.56
C GLY A 91 12.21 -5.56 25.09
N GLU A 92 12.41 -6.53 24.21
CA GLU A 92 12.11 -6.47 22.78
C GLU A 92 10.61 -6.49 22.50
N PHE A 93 10.19 -5.97 21.35
CA PHE A 93 8.80 -6.05 20.89
C PHE A 93 8.58 -7.30 20.05
N VAL A 94 7.51 -8.05 20.36
CA VAL A 94 7.11 -9.27 19.66
C VAL A 94 5.67 -9.14 19.16
N VAL A 95 5.37 -9.82 18.06
CA VAL A 95 4.00 -9.87 17.52
C VAL A 95 3.30 -11.11 18.09
N MET A 96 2.37 -10.90 19.01
CA MET A 96 1.63 -11.95 19.71
C MET A 96 0.40 -11.34 20.41
N HIS A 97 -0.76 -11.97 20.26
CA HIS A 97 -1.97 -11.52 20.94
C HIS A 97 -1.92 -11.85 22.44
N ASP A 98 -1.82 -13.13 22.75
CA ASP A 98 -1.89 -13.62 24.12
C ASP A 98 -0.60 -13.34 24.89
N SER A 99 -0.72 -13.29 26.22
CA SER A 99 0.44 -13.18 27.11
C SER A 99 1.14 -14.52 27.36
N TRP A 100 0.68 -15.59 26.73
CA TRP A 100 1.09 -16.98 26.90
C TRP A 100 0.93 -17.74 25.57
N LEU A 101 1.49 -18.95 25.47
CA LEU A 101 1.46 -19.83 24.28
C LEU A 101 0.53 -21.03 24.46
#